data_AF-A0AAW9SE41-F1
#
_entry.id   AF-A0AAW9SE41-F1
#
_cell.length_a   1.000
_cell.length_b   1.000
_cell.length_c   1.000
_cell.angle_alpha   90.00
_cell.angle_beta   90.00
_cell.angle_gamma   90.00
#
_symmetry.space_group_name_H-M   'P 1'
#
loop_
_entity.id
_entity.type
_entity.pdbx_description
1 polymer ?
#
loop_
_entity_poly.entity_id
_entity_poly.type
_entity_poly.pdbx_seq_one_letter_code
_entity_poly.pdbx_strand_id
1 'polypeptide(L)'
;MISGVLRGLEALGVRRVAVATPYLDEINAREADYMEDAGFEISAIRGLNLDKDADMVRVSPRAIGRLAAAVDRPDAEAVFVSCGALRTLDIVEELEKELGKPVICSNQAMMWDVLRLAGLDDRIEGYGTLLRAH
;
A
#
# COMPACT_ATOMS: atom_id res chain seq x y z
N MET A 1 -0.34 6.96 -9.19
CA MET A 1 -0.42 5.91 -10.24
C MET A 1 0.17 4.62 -9.68
N ILE A 2 -0.40 3.46 -10.04
CA ILE A 2 0.06 2.16 -9.54
C ILE A 2 1.54 1.89 -9.85
N SER A 3 2.09 2.48 -10.92
CA SER A 3 3.52 2.42 -11.26
C SER A 3 4.47 2.83 -10.13
N GLY A 4 4.10 3.84 -9.34
CA GLY A 4 4.93 4.29 -8.21
C GLY A 4 4.90 3.28 -7.06
N VAL A 5 3.79 2.57 -6.87
CA VAL A 5 3.67 1.48 -5.90
C VAL A 5 4.56 0.31 -6.33
N LEU A 6 4.51 -0.10 -7.59
CA LEU A 6 5.35 -1.19 -8.11
C LEU A 6 6.84 -0.89 -7.92
N ARG A 7 7.29 0.31 -8.33
CA ARG A 7 8.68 0.73 -8.13
C ARG A 7 9.08 0.84 -6.66
N GLY A 8 8.15 1.27 -5.81
CA GLY A 8 8.38 1.32 -4.36
C GLY A 8 8.55 -0.07 -3.75
N LEU A 9 7.74 -1.04 -4.18
CA LEU A 9 7.88 -2.44 -3.77
C LEU A 9 9.20 -3.04 -4.28
N GLU A 10 9.59 -2.77 -5.53
CA GLU A 10 10.88 -3.17 -6.09
C GLU A 10 12.05 -2.59 -5.30
N ALA A 11 11.99 -1.31 -4.93
CA ALA A 11 13.03 -0.65 -4.14
C ALA A 11 13.20 -1.28 -2.76
N LEU A 12 12.09 -1.75 -2.15
CA LEU A 12 12.09 -2.50 -0.90
C LEU A 12 12.54 -3.97 -1.05
N GLY A 13 12.78 -4.43 -2.28
CA GLY A 13 13.15 -5.83 -2.56
C GLY A 13 12.02 -6.83 -2.31
N VAL A 14 10.77 -6.38 -2.35
CA VAL A 14 9.57 -7.17 -2.05
C VAL A 14 9.06 -7.88 -3.30
N ARG A 15 8.62 -9.13 -3.16
CA ARG A 15 7.85 -9.87 -4.19
C ARG A 15 6.48 -10.33 -3.72
N ARG A 16 6.34 -10.82 -2.49
CA ARG A 16 5.06 -11.29 -1.93
C ARG A 16 4.36 -10.20 -1.15
N VAL A 17 3.15 -9.84 -1.56
CA VAL A 17 2.42 -8.67 -1.03
C VAL A 17 1.01 -9.07 -0.59
N ALA A 18 0.59 -8.58 0.59
CA ALA A 18 -0.81 -8.58 0.97
C ALA A 18 -1.44 -7.22 0.64
N VAL A 19 -2.65 -7.20 0.07
CA VAL A 19 -3.26 -5.99 -0.50
C VAL A 19 -4.59 -5.66 0.18
N ALA A 20 -4.64 -4.51 0.87
CA ALA A 20 -5.85 -3.95 1.46
C ALA A 20 -6.42 -2.88 0.53
N THR A 21 -7.70 -2.96 0.20
CA THR A 21 -8.35 -2.01 -0.73
C THR A 21 -9.70 -1.54 -0.18
N PRO A 22 -10.26 -0.41 -0.67
CA PRO A 22 -11.64 -0.08 -0.42
C PRO A 22 -12.61 -0.74 -1.42
N TYR A 23 -12.11 -1.38 -2.47
CA TYR A 23 -12.86 -1.67 -3.68
C TYR A 23 -13.78 -2.90 -3.56
N LEU A 24 -14.65 -3.03 -4.57
CA LEU A 24 -15.41 -4.24 -4.85
C LEU A 24 -14.49 -5.39 -5.29
N ASP A 25 -14.93 -6.63 -5.05
CA ASP A 25 -14.16 -7.84 -5.38
C ASP A 25 -13.76 -7.92 -6.86
N GLU A 26 -14.58 -7.43 -7.79
CA GLU A 26 -14.24 -7.41 -9.22
C GLU A 26 -13.08 -6.45 -9.55
N ILE A 27 -12.93 -5.36 -8.78
CA ILE A 27 -11.82 -4.41 -8.93
C ILE A 27 -10.58 -5.00 -8.26
N ASN A 28 -10.74 -5.67 -7.12
CA ASN A 28 -9.67 -6.39 -6.44
C ASN A 28 -9.04 -7.45 -7.34
N ALA A 29 -9.86 -8.22 -8.08
CA ALA A 29 -9.35 -9.21 -9.03
C ALA A 29 -8.46 -8.55 -10.10
N ARG A 30 -8.89 -7.43 -10.68
CA ARG A 30 -8.10 -6.69 -11.69
C ARG A 30 -6.81 -6.09 -11.12
N GLU A 31 -6.84 -5.64 -9.87
CA GLU A 31 -5.66 -5.12 -9.19
C GLU A 31 -4.64 -6.25 -8.91
N ALA A 32 -5.12 -7.42 -8.48
CA ALA A 32 -4.28 -8.59 -8.33
C ALA A 32 -3.66 -9.02 -9.67
N ASP A 33 -4.48 -9.20 -10.72
CA ASP A 33 -4.01 -9.57 -12.06
C ASP A 33 -2.91 -8.60 -12.55
N TYR A 34 -3.11 -7.29 -12.38
CA TYR A 34 -2.14 -6.28 -12.81
C TYR A 34 -0.81 -6.36 -12.04
N MET A 35 -0.86 -6.61 -10.73
CA MET A 35 0.35 -6.76 -9.92
C MET A 35 1.07 -8.09 -10.21
N GLU A 36 0.33 -9.16 -10.46
CA GLU A 36 0.88 -10.46 -10.85
C GLU A 36 1.55 -10.40 -12.22
N ASP A 37 0.93 -9.73 -13.19
CA ASP A 37 1.53 -9.46 -14.50
C ASP A 37 2.82 -8.63 -14.40
N ALA A 38 2.96 -7.81 -13.35
CA ALA A 38 4.17 -7.07 -13.04
C ALA A 38 5.24 -7.88 -12.27
N GLY A 39 4.97 -9.16 -11.98
CA GLY A 39 5.91 -10.08 -11.34
C GLY A 39 5.84 -10.14 -9.81
N PHE A 40 4.77 -9.63 -9.21
CA PHE A 40 4.50 -9.79 -7.78
C PHE A 40 3.66 -11.03 -7.50
N GLU A 41 3.71 -11.53 -6.27
CA GLU A 41 2.89 -12.63 -5.78
C GLU A 41 1.90 -12.08 -4.74
N ILE A 42 0.60 -12.23 -4.97
CA ILE A 42 -0.43 -11.68 -4.08
C ILE A 42 -0.81 -12.72 -3.01
N SER A 43 -0.20 -12.63 -1.83
CA SER A 43 -0.47 -13.54 -0.70
C SER A 43 -1.92 -13.48 -0.21
N ALA A 44 -2.53 -12.29 -0.25
CA ALA A 44 -3.93 -12.07 0.06
C ALA A 44 -4.37 -10.72 -0.49
N ILE A 45 -5.64 -10.62 -0.89
CA ILE A 45 -6.28 -9.33 -1.20
C ILE A 45 -7.63 -9.25 -0.49
N ARG A 46 -7.93 -8.08 0.10
CA ARG A 46 -9.21 -7.86 0.79
C ARG A 46 -9.70 -6.42 0.61
N GLY A 47 -10.93 -6.29 0.12
CA GLY A 47 -11.64 -5.04 -0.01
C GLY A 47 -12.60 -4.72 1.13
N LEU A 48 -12.96 -3.45 1.29
CA LEU A 48 -14.12 -3.00 2.07
C LEU A 48 -15.44 -3.11 1.31
N ASN A 49 -15.40 -3.44 0.02
CA ASN A 49 -16.58 -3.53 -0.86
C ASN A 49 -17.39 -2.23 -0.91
N LEU A 50 -16.70 -1.09 -1.06
CA LEU A 50 -17.32 0.22 -1.25
C LEU A 50 -17.43 0.53 -2.75
N ASP A 51 -18.62 1.00 -3.17
CA ASP A 51 -18.92 1.38 -4.54
C ASP A 51 -18.70 2.88 -4.82
N LYS A 52 -18.81 3.73 -3.79
CA LYS A 52 -18.76 5.19 -3.91
C LYS A 52 -17.49 5.78 -3.32
N ASP A 53 -16.83 6.64 -4.08
CA ASP A 53 -15.68 7.42 -3.62
C ASP A 53 -15.98 8.24 -2.35
N ALA A 54 -17.21 8.75 -2.22
CA ALA A 54 -17.68 9.49 -1.06
C ALA A 54 -17.61 8.68 0.25
N ASP A 55 -17.74 7.36 0.15
CA ASP A 55 -17.60 6.45 1.29
C ASP A 55 -16.13 6.10 1.52
N MET A 56 -15.33 5.95 0.45
CA MET A 56 -13.89 5.69 0.55
C MET A 56 -13.15 6.80 1.32
N VAL A 57 -13.45 8.07 1.05
CA VAL A 57 -12.83 9.21 1.76
C VAL A 57 -13.23 9.29 3.24
N ARG A 58 -14.36 8.67 3.62
CA ARG A 58 -14.87 8.65 5.00
C ARG A 58 -14.31 7.49 5.82
N VAL A 59 -13.63 6.53 5.20
CA VAL A 59 -12.97 5.44 5.92
C VAL A 59 -11.99 6.05 6.93
N SER A 60 -12.12 5.63 8.18
CA SER A 60 -11.28 6.14 9.26
C SER A 60 -9.91 5.46 9.24
N PRO A 61 -8.82 6.13 9.68
CA PRO A 61 -7.51 5.51 9.80
C PRO A 61 -7.54 4.20 10.63
N ARG A 62 -8.32 4.18 11.71
CA ARG A 62 -8.54 2.95 12.50
C ARG A 62 -9.18 1.81 11.70
N ALA A 63 -10.11 2.11 10.79
CA ALA A 63 -10.70 1.09 9.92
C ALA A 63 -9.70 0.59 8.87
N ILE A 64 -8.88 1.49 8.31
CA ILE A 64 -7.79 1.15 7.40
C ILE A 64 -6.79 0.22 8.09
N GLY A 65 -6.34 0.55 9.31
CA GLY A 65 -5.41 -0.28 10.06
C GLY A 65 -5.94 -1.67 10.38
N ARG A 66 -7.22 -1.78 10.78
CA ARG A 66 -7.87 -3.09 10.96
C ARG A 66 -7.94 -3.92 9.68
N LEU A 67 -8.16 -3.27 8.54
CA LEU A 67 -8.16 -3.95 7.25
C LEU A 67 -6.76 -4.45 6.89
N ALA A 68 -5.74 -3.60 7.04
CA ALA A 68 -4.33 -3.94 6.80
C ALA A 68 -3.89 -5.13 7.67
N ALA A 69 -4.18 -5.09 8.97
CA ALA A 69 -3.88 -6.20 9.88
C ALA A 69 -4.65 -7.48 9.54
N ALA A 70 -5.90 -7.37 9.05
CA ALA A 70 -6.70 -8.55 8.72
C ALA A 70 -6.31 -9.21 7.39
N VAL A 71 -5.77 -8.44 6.44
CA VAL A 71 -5.28 -8.99 5.16
C VAL A 71 -3.87 -9.55 5.28
N ASP A 72 -3.08 -9.08 6.25
CA ASP A 72 -1.70 -9.54 6.43
C ASP A 72 -1.59 -11.06 6.60
N ARG A 73 -0.50 -11.63 6.08
CA ARG A 73 -0.18 -13.06 6.15
C ARG A 73 1.28 -13.28 6.50
N PRO A 74 1.64 -14.40 7.18
CA PRO A 74 3.02 -14.68 7.54
C PRO A 74 4.00 -14.75 6.36
N ASP A 75 3.53 -15.14 5.17
CA ASP A 75 4.31 -15.26 3.93
C ASP A 75 4.44 -13.94 3.15
N ALA A 76 3.63 -12.92 3.47
CA ALA A 76 3.70 -11.61 2.86
C ALA A 76 4.90 -10.81 3.40
N GLU A 77 5.69 -10.24 2.49
CA GLU A 77 6.88 -9.45 2.79
C GLU A 77 6.54 -7.97 3.03
N ALA A 78 5.41 -7.50 2.49
CA ALA A 78 4.87 -6.17 2.77
C ALA A 78 3.33 -6.16 2.68
N VAL A 79 2.71 -5.12 3.26
CA VAL A 79 1.29 -4.81 3.04
C VAL A 79 1.16 -3.57 2.16
N PHE A 80 0.41 -3.68 1.07
CA PHE A 80 0.00 -2.56 0.25
C PHE A 80 -1.42 -2.13 0.62
N VAL A 81 -1.59 -0.87 1.03
CA VAL A 81 -2.90 -0.24 1.20
C VAL A 81 -3.21 0.58 -0.05
N SER A 82 -4.06 0.02 -0.91
CA SER A 82 -4.46 0.62 -2.17
C SER A 82 -5.51 1.71 -2.00
N CYS A 83 -5.60 2.57 -3.01
CA CYS A 83 -6.41 3.79 -3.14
C CYS A 83 -5.80 5.06 -2.52
N GLY A 84 -5.68 6.11 -3.36
CA GLY A 84 -5.23 7.44 -2.93
C GLY A 84 -6.26 8.23 -2.12
N ALA A 85 -7.54 7.80 -2.11
CA ALA A 85 -8.59 8.42 -1.30
C ALA A 85 -8.52 7.99 0.17
N LEU A 86 -7.79 6.92 0.50
CA LEU A 86 -7.60 6.47 1.87
C LEU A 86 -6.54 7.33 2.58
N ARG A 87 -6.86 7.76 3.80
CA ARG A 87 -5.99 8.57 4.67
C ARG A 87 -4.95 7.71 5.39
N THR A 88 -4.16 6.97 4.61
CA THR A 88 -3.19 5.99 5.12
C THR A 88 -1.88 6.63 5.57
N LEU A 89 -1.53 7.81 5.02
CA LEU A 89 -0.29 8.51 5.37
C LEU A 89 -0.16 8.79 6.87
N ASP A 90 -1.27 9.07 7.56
CA ASP A 90 -1.28 9.39 8.98
C ASP A 90 -0.92 8.19 9.88
N ILE A 91 -0.99 6.97 9.34
CA ILE A 91 -0.86 5.72 10.12
C ILE A 91 0.18 4.75 9.56
N VAL A 92 0.80 5.03 8.41
CA VAL A 92 1.69 4.07 7.74
C VAL A 92 2.86 3.62 8.64
N GLU A 93 3.46 4.55 9.38
CA GLU A 93 4.56 4.28 10.31
C GLU A 93 4.12 3.44 11.52
N GLU A 94 2.91 3.70 12.03
CA GLU A 94 2.34 2.92 13.13
C GLU A 94 2.00 1.50 12.67
N LEU A 95 1.47 1.36 11.46
CA LEU A 95 1.16 0.06 10.87
C LEU A 95 2.41 -0.78 10.63
N GLU A 96 3.52 -0.19 10.17
CA GLU A 96 4.79 -0.93 10.06
C GLU A 96 5.24 -1.49 11.40
N LYS A 97 5.11 -0.70 12.48
CA LYS A 97 5.47 -1.14 13.83
C LYS A 97 4.55 -2.24 14.34
N GLU A 98 3.24 -2.15 14.05
CA GLU A 98 2.25 -3.15 14.47
C GLU A 98 2.43 -4.48 13.72
N LEU A 99 2.66 -4.42 12.40
CA LEU A 99 2.74 -5.60 11.54
C LEU A 99 4.15 -6.21 11.48
N GLY A 100 5.18 -5.46 11.88
CA GLY A 100 6.57 -5.90 11.82
C GLY A 100 7.11 -6.08 10.40
N LYS A 101 6.48 -5.46 9.40
CA LYS A 101 6.88 -5.49 7.99
C LYS A 101 6.56 -4.16 7.29
N PRO A 102 7.22 -3.84 6.17
CA PRO A 102 6.95 -2.62 5.41
C PRO A 102 5.47 -2.48 5.02
N VAL A 103 4.98 -1.25 5.07
CA VAL A 103 3.64 -0.89 4.62
C VAL A 103 3.78 0.21 3.58
N ILE A 104 3.24 -0.03 2.40
CA ILE A 104 3.20 0.94 1.31
C ILE A 104 1.78 1.41 1.09
N CYS A 105 1.59 2.70 0.84
CA CYS A 105 0.30 3.23 0.42
C CYS A 105 0.41 4.08 -0.85
N SER A 106 -0.71 4.20 -1.58
CA SER A 106 -0.73 4.86 -2.90
C SER A 106 -0.17 6.29 -2.90
N ASN A 107 -0.48 7.08 -1.88
CA ASN A 107 -0.04 8.47 -1.80
C ASN A 107 1.46 8.58 -1.47
N GLN A 108 1.94 7.78 -0.50
CA GLN A 108 3.35 7.70 -0.11
C GLN A 108 4.22 7.24 -1.28
N ALA A 109 3.82 6.17 -1.96
CA ALA A 109 4.54 5.63 -3.11
C ALA A 109 4.61 6.63 -4.27
N MET A 110 3.53 7.38 -4.51
CA MET A 110 3.52 8.44 -5.52
C MET A 110 4.48 9.58 -5.17
N MET A 111 4.51 10.02 -3.91
CA MET A 111 5.44 11.06 -3.46
C MET A 111 6.89 10.59 -3.58
N TRP A 112 7.19 9.39 -3.10
CA TRP A 112 8.50 8.76 -3.23
C TRP A 112 8.94 8.68 -4.69
N ASP A 113 8.07 8.15 -5.56
CA ASP A 113 8.37 7.95 -6.98
C ASP A 113 8.66 9.27 -7.70
N VAL A 114 7.88 10.33 -7.43
CA VAL A 114 8.12 11.66 -8.00
C VAL A 114 9.45 12.25 -7.53
N LEU A 115 9.81 12.09 -6.25
CA LEU A 115 11.11 12.54 -5.72
C LEU A 115 12.28 11.81 -6.40
N ARG A 116 12.19 10.48 -6.56
CA ARG A 116 13.20 9.67 -7.25
C ARG A 116 13.35 10.08 -8.71
N LEU A 117 12.24 10.29 -9.42
CA LEU A 117 12.24 10.75 -10.81
C LEU A 117 12.83 12.16 -10.96
N ALA A 118 12.75 13.00 -9.93
CA ALA A 118 13.37 14.32 -9.88
C ALA A 118 14.85 14.29 -9.46
N GLY A 119 15.41 13.12 -9.10
CA GLY A 119 16.78 12.98 -8.62
C GLY A 119 17.00 13.47 -7.17
N LEU A 120 15.94 13.47 -6.35
CA LEU A 120 15.97 14.02 -4.98
C LEU A 120 15.95 12.93 -3.91
N ASP A 121 17.10 12.48 -3.44
CA ASP A 121 17.27 11.35 -2.48
C ASP A 121 17.02 11.67 -1.00
N ASP A 122 16.16 12.66 -0.74
CA ASP A 122 15.71 13.04 0.60
C ASP A 122 15.07 11.84 1.34
N ARG A 123 15.44 11.70 2.61
CA ARG A 123 14.87 10.72 3.53
C ARG A 123 13.91 11.42 4.47
N ILE A 124 12.67 10.94 4.50
CA ILE A 124 11.58 11.57 5.24
C ILE A 124 11.10 10.61 6.33
N GLU A 125 11.35 11.00 7.59
CA GLU A 125 10.94 10.26 8.78
C GLU A 125 9.43 10.33 9.03
N GLY A 126 8.88 9.30 9.67
CA GLY A 126 7.47 9.26 10.11
C GLY A 126 6.46 8.85 9.04
N TYR A 127 6.91 8.54 7.82
CA TYR A 127 6.06 8.10 6.71
C TYR A 127 6.48 6.73 6.18
N GLY A 128 6.86 5.80 7.06
CA GLY A 128 7.16 4.41 6.71
C GLY A 128 8.53 4.21 6.05
N THR A 129 8.90 2.95 5.88
CA THR A 129 10.23 2.51 5.46
C THR A 129 10.59 3.01 4.06
N LEU A 130 9.61 3.07 3.15
CA LEU A 130 9.85 3.53 1.78
C LEU A 130 10.44 4.94 1.73
N LEU A 131 9.84 5.91 2.40
CA LEU A 131 10.33 7.30 2.40
C LEU A 131 11.51 7.51 3.36
N ARG A 132 11.66 6.67 4.39
CA ARG A 132 12.76 6.78 5.35
C ARG A 132 14.08 6.24 4.81
N ALA A 133 14.04 5.12 4.07
CA ALA A 133 15.23 4.34 3.74
C ALA A 133 15.57 4.28 2.24
N HIS A 134 14.64 4.68 1.35
CA HIS A 134 14.79 4.55 -0.11
C HIS A 134 14.50 5.84 -0.86
#